data_AF-A0A7W1PYK2-F1
#
_entry.id   AF-A0A7W1PYK2-F1
#
_cell.length_a   1.000
_cell.length_b   1.000
_cell.length_c   1.000
_cell.angle_alpha   90.00
_cell.angle_beta   90.00
_cell.angle_gamma   90.00
#
_symmetry.space_group_name_H-M   'P 1'
#
loop_
_entity.id
_entity.type
_entity.pdbx_description
1 polymer ?
#
loop_
_entity_poly.entity_id
_entity_poly.type
_entity_poly.pdbx_seq_one_letter_code
_entity_poly.pdbx_strand_id
1 'polypeptide(L)'
;MLSAEKNERLTRVGPGTPMGELPRRFWWPIATHDMATRVPVKRRLLREDLVLYRDGSGTVGLLAEQCPHRRAALGLGCTEEHGLRCGYHGGRFDADGRWRYGSSSVRSTAAADRCRW
;
A
#
# COMPACT_ATOMS: atom_id res chain seq x y z
N MET A 1 1.95 17.94 34.48
CA MET A 1 2.34 17.95 33.05
C MET A 1 3.41 16.90 32.82
N LEU A 2 3.42 16.21 31.67
CA LEU A 2 4.49 15.26 31.33
C LEU A 2 5.80 16.01 31.03
N SER A 3 6.97 15.40 31.30
CA SER A 3 8.26 15.92 30.81
C SER A 3 8.36 15.78 29.29
N ALA A 4 9.20 16.59 28.65
CA ALA A 4 9.45 16.50 27.21
C ALA A 4 9.88 15.09 26.79
N GLU A 5 10.81 14.48 27.52
CA GLU A 5 11.28 13.12 27.30
C GLU A 5 10.14 12.08 27.38
N LYS A 6 9.29 12.16 28.41
CA LYS A 6 8.13 11.26 28.55
C LYS A 6 7.15 11.45 27.40
N ASN A 7 6.92 12.69 26.98
CA ASN A 7 6.06 12.99 25.85
C ASN A 7 6.60 12.38 24.55
N GLU A 8 7.91 12.52 24.28
CA GLU A 8 8.54 11.90 23.10
C GLU A 8 8.41 10.38 23.12
N ARG A 9 8.70 9.74 24.25
CA ARG A 9 8.56 8.28 24.38
C ARG A 9 7.14 7.78 24.11
N LEU A 10 6.13 8.53 24.56
CA LEU A 10 4.73 8.11 24.51
C LEU A 10 4.00 8.50 23.22
N THR A 11 4.47 9.51 22.48
CA THR A 11 3.72 10.07 21.32
C THR A 11 4.36 9.76 19.97
N ARG A 12 5.62 9.32 19.91
CA ARG A 12 6.23 8.88 18.66
C ARG A 12 5.80 7.44 18.35
N VAL A 13 5.16 7.25 17.19
CA VAL A 13 4.59 5.96 16.75
C VAL A 13 5.24 5.40 15.49
N GLY A 14 6.37 5.99 15.06
CA GLY A 14 7.11 5.55 13.88
C GLY A 14 7.89 4.24 14.13
N PRO A 15 8.43 3.62 13.07
CA PRO A 15 9.29 2.45 13.21
C PRO A 15 10.44 2.67 14.19
N GLY A 16 10.75 1.68 15.03
CA GLY A 16 11.84 1.75 16.00
C GLY A 16 11.57 2.56 17.27
N THR A 17 10.35 3.09 17.44
CA THR A 17 9.94 3.80 18.67
C THR A 17 9.12 2.89 19.59
N PRO A 18 9.16 3.05 20.93
CA PRO A 18 8.42 2.17 21.84
C PRO A 18 6.91 2.11 21.52
N MET A 19 6.30 3.26 21.22
CA MET A 19 4.88 3.34 20.84
C MET A 19 4.63 3.11 19.35
N GLY A 20 5.67 2.86 18.55
CA GLY A 20 5.52 2.26 17.23
C GLY A 20 5.54 0.73 17.29
N GLU A 21 6.45 0.14 18.08
CA GLU A 21 6.62 -1.30 18.16
C GLU A 21 5.50 -2.01 18.92
N LEU A 22 4.99 -1.40 19.99
CA LEU A 22 3.92 -2.00 20.79
C LEU A 22 2.62 -2.20 19.97
N PRO A 23 2.06 -1.17 19.30
CA PRO A 23 0.88 -1.32 18.45
C PRO A 23 0.99 -2.35 17.32
N ARG A 24 2.19 -2.53 16.73
CA ARG A 24 2.41 -3.48 15.61
C ARG A 24 2.20 -4.94 15.98
N ARG A 25 2.13 -5.25 17.28
CA ARG A 25 1.84 -6.59 17.80
C ARG A 25 0.34 -6.92 17.83
N PHE A 26 -0.51 -5.98 17.42
CA PHE A 26 -1.97 -6.12 17.45
C PHE A 26 -2.56 -5.89 16.06
N TRP A 27 -3.77 -6.44 15.86
CA TRP A 27 -4.57 -6.20 14.67
C TRP A 27 -5.23 -4.82 14.71
N TRP A 28 -5.18 -4.11 13.57
CA TRP A 28 -5.78 -2.79 13.41
C TRP A 28 -6.84 -2.81 12.31
N PRO A 29 -8.08 -2.36 12.60
CA PRO A 29 -9.03 -2.05 11.54
C PRO A 29 -8.56 -0.78 10.80
N ILE A 30 -8.25 -0.91 9.51
CA ILE A 30 -7.76 0.21 8.68
C ILE A 30 -8.72 0.63 7.57
N ALA A 31 -9.74 -0.19 7.32
CA ALA A 31 -10.71 -0.01 6.25
C ALA A 31 -11.93 -0.90 6.49
N THR A 32 -13.08 -0.46 6.00
CA THR A 32 -14.27 -1.29 5.80
C THR A 32 -14.18 -2.01 4.45
N HIS A 33 -15.01 -3.03 4.24
CA HIS A 33 -14.98 -3.87 3.04
C HIS A 33 -15.17 -3.08 1.72
N ASP A 34 -16.03 -2.06 1.75
CA ASP A 34 -16.37 -1.18 0.64
C ASP A 34 -15.26 -0.18 0.27
N MET A 35 -14.33 0.12 1.19
CA MET A 35 -13.18 0.98 0.91
C MET A 35 -12.13 0.30 0.02
N ALA A 36 -12.10 -1.03 -0.04
CA ALA A 36 -11.22 -1.77 -0.94
C ALA A 36 -11.86 -1.86 -2.33
N THR A 37 -11.41 -1.00 -3.25
CA THR A 37 -11.92 -0.91 -4.62
C THR A 37 -10.86 -1.31 -5.65
N ARG A 38 -11.26 -1.41 -6.93
CA ARG A 38 -10.34 -1.58 -8.05
C ARG A 38 -9.43 -0.36 -8.29
N VAL A 39 -9.77 0.79 -7.71
CA VAL A 39 -8.86 1.93 -7.66
C VAL A 39 -8.04 1.82 -6.37
N PRO A 40 -6.70 1.73 -6.44
CA PRO A 40 -5.87 1.64 -5.25
C PRO A 40 -6.07 2.87 -4.34
N VAL A 41 -6.26 2.63 -3.04
CA VAL A 41 -6.53 3.66 -2.05
C VAL A 41 -5.39 3.74 -1.04
N LYS A 42 -4.85 4.94 -0.85
CA LYS A 42 -3.78 5.17 0.13
C LYS A 42 -4.30 5.08 1.56
N ARG A 43 -3.52 4.47 2.44
CA ARG A 43 -3.75 4.39 3.88
C ARG A 43 -2.45 4.71 4.61
N ARG A 44 -2.56 5.33 5.78
CA ARG A 44 -1.41 5.57 6.66
C ARG A 44 -1.71 5.00 8.04
N LEU A 45 -0.85 4.12 8.50
CA LEU A 45 -0.93 3.52 9.84
C LEU A 45 0.48 3.50 10.45
N LEU A 46 0.61 3.94 11.69
CA LEU A 46 1.89 3.91 12.44
C LEU A 46 3.09 4.52 11.66
N ARG A 47 2.83 5.60 10.92
CA ARG A 47 3.77 6.31 10.02
C ARG A 47 4.27 5.51 8.81
N GLU A 48 3.60 4.42 8.45
CA GLU A 48 3.83 3.70 7.20
C GLU A 48 2.74 4.04 6.19
N ASP A 49 3.16 4.31 4.95
CA ASP A 49 2.26 4.54 3.82
C ASP A 49 1.98 3.23 3.12
N LEU A 50 0.69 2.92 2.99
CA LEU A 50 0.16 1.68 2.47
C LEU A 50 -0.81 1.94 1.33
N VAL A 51 -1.04 0.94 0.51
CA VAL A 51 -2.02 0.92 -0.57
C VAL A 51 -2.92 -0.29 -0.41
N LEU A 52 -4.20 0.00 -0.21
CA LEU A 52 -5.28 -0.97 -0.20
C LEU A 52 -5.88 -1.07 -1.61
N TYR A 53 -6.10 -2.27 -2.11
CA TYR A 53 -6.76 -2.48 -3.39
C TYR A 53 -7.59 -3.76 -3.39
N ARG A 54 -8.49 -3.87 -4.36
CA ARG A 54 -9.20 -5.10 -4.70
C ARG A 54 -8.95 -5.44 -6.16
N ASP A 55 -8.47 -6.64 -6.43
CA ASP A 55 -8.23 -7.08 -7.81
C ASP A 55 -9.53 -7.50 -8.53
N GLY A 56 -9.42 -7.86 -9.81
CA GLY A 56 -10.55 -8.29 -10.62
C GLY A 56 -11.23 -9.56 -10.10
N SER A 57 -10.47 -10.46 -9.48
CA SER A 57 -11.00 -11.67 -8.83
C SER A 57 -11.77 -11.39 -7.53
N GLY A 58 -11.73 -10.15 -7.03
CA GLY A 58 -12.37 -9.74 -5.80
C GLY A 58 -11.47 -9.88 -4.55
N THR A 59 -10.22 -10.29 -4.73
CA THR A 59 -9.25 -10.47 -3.63
C THR A 59 -8.74 -9.11 -3.16
N VAL A 60 -8.72 -8.90 -1.84
CA VAL A 60 -8.19 -7.68 -1.22
C VAL A 60 -6.71 -7.84 -0.94
N GLY A 61 -5.92 -6.85 -1.35
CA GLY A 61 -4.49 -6.76 -1.05
C GLY A 61 -4.14 -5.46 -0.33
N LEU A 62 -3.10 -5.52 0.50
CA LEU A 62 -2.53 -4.37 1.18
C LEU A 62 -1.00 -4.42 1.02
N LEU A 63 -0.42 -3.37 0.43
CA LEU A 63 1.01 -3.28 0.15
C LEU A 63 1.59 -2.00 0.73
N ALA A 64 2.91 -1.95 0.91
CA ALA A 64 3.60 -0.67 1.09
C ALA A 64 3.41 0.22 -0.16
N GLU A 65 3.26 1.53 0.03
CA GLU A 65 3.03 2.48 -1.09
C GLU A 65 4.23 2.56 -2.06
N GLN A 66 5.44 2.28 -1.58
CA GLN A 66 6.64 2.38 -2.40
C GLN A 66 6.98 1.01 -3.00
N CYS A 67 7.02 0.95 -4.33
CA CYS A 67 7.49 -0.24 -5.05
C CYS A 67 8.95 -0.57 -4.65
N PRO A 68 9.27 -1.81 -4.23
CA PRO A 68 10.63 -2.19 -3.83
C PRO A 68 11.66 -2.08 -4.97
N HIS A 69 11.24 -2.01 -6.24
CA HIS A 69 12.15 -1.84 -7.37
C HIS A 69 12.81 -0.44 -7.39
N ARG A 70 12.01 0.63 -7.49
CA ARG A 70 12.51 2.03 -7.59
C ARG A 70 11.62 3.04 -6.87
N ARG A 71 10.90 2.61 -5.84
CA ARG A 71 10.02 3.44 -4.99
C ARG A 71 8.91 4.19 -5.71
N ALA A 72 8.52 3.74 -6.90
CA ALA A 72 7.33 4.26 -7.57
C ALA A 72 6.08 4.07 -6.70
N ALA A 73 5.19 5.06 -6.69
CA ALA A 73 3.94 5.03 -5.93
C ALA A 73 2.98 3.98 -6.49
N LEU A 74 2.71 2.92 -5.72
CA LEU A 74 1.77 1.86 -6.09
C LEU A 74 0.32 2.34 -6.10
N GLY A 75 0.00 3.40 -5.37
CA GLY A 75 -1.29 4.08 -5.44
C GLY A 75 -1.60 4.69 -6.81
N LEU A 76 -0.60 4.80 -7.70
CA LEU A 76 -0.75 5.20 -9.10
C LEU A 76 -0.74 4.01 -10.07
N GLY A 77 -0.70 2.79 -9.54
CA GLY A 77 -0.73 1.54 -10.28
C GLY A 77 -2.12 1.15 -10.77
N CYS A 78 -2.22 -0.07 -11.28
CA CYS A 78 -3.44 -0.59 -11.91
C CYS A 78 -3.77 -1.96 -11.37
N THR A 79 -4.97 -2.15 -10.81
CA THR A 79 -5.42 -3.49 -10.44
C THR A 79 -5.66 -4.31 -11.70
N GLU A 80 -5.11 -5.52 -11.74
CA GLU A 80 -5.39 -6.51 -12.77
C GLU A 80 -6.42 -7.52 -12.26
N GLU A 81 -6.63 -8.61 -13.01
CA GLU A 81 -7.45 -9.73 -12.56
C GLU A 81 -6.91 -10.33 -11.26
N HIS A 82 -5.59 -10.47 -11.15
CA HIS A 82 -4.91 -11.00 -9.98
C HIS A 82 -3.79 -10.07 -9.54
N GLY A 83 -4.04 -9.20 -8.56
CA GLY A 83 -3.03 -8.30 -8.00
C GLY A 83 -2.97 -6.88 -8.58
N LEU A 84 -1.93 -6.15 -8.19
CA LEU A 84 -1.68 -4.73 -8.51
C LEU A 84 -0.41 -4.56 -9.36
N ARG A 85 -0.57 -4.04 -10.57
CA ARG A 85 0.54 -3.69 -11.48
C ARG A 85 1.10 -2.30 -11.15
N CYS A 86 2.42 -2.21 -11.00
CA CYS A 86 3.13 -0.95 -10.85
C CYS A 86 3.16 -0.18 -12.18
N GLY A 87 2.75 1.08 -12.16
CA GLY A 87 2.70 1.95 -13.35
C GLY A 87 4.07 2.38 -13.91
N TYR A 88 5.19 1.96 -13.30
CA TYR A 88 6.53 2.35 -13.76
C TYR A 88 7.11 1.36 -14.78
N HIS A 89 7.33 0.11 -14.37
CA HIS A 89 7.95 -0.93 -15.22
C HIS A 89 7.07 -2.17 -15.39
N GLY A 90 5.80 -2.11 -15.02
CA GLY A 90 4.83 -3.19 -15.26
C GLY A 90 4.97 -4.41 -14.34
N GLY A 91 5.90 -4.43 -13.39
CA GLY A 91 5.94 -5.47 -12.35
C GLY A 91 4.66 -5.50 -11.53
N ARG A 92 4.18 -6.70 -11.20
CA ARG A 92 2.89 -6.91 -10.52
C ARG A 92 3.09 -7.52 -9.15
N PHE A 93 2.24 -7.15 -8.19
CA PHE A 93 2.19 -7.73 -6.86
C PHE A 93 0.90 -8.52 -6.72
N ASP A 94 1.00 -9.80 -6.38
CA ASP A 94 -0.15 -10.62 -5.98
C ASP A 94 -0.67 -10.13 -4.60
N ALA A 95 -1.85 -10.58 -4.17
CA ALA A 95 -2.46 -10.15 -2.90
C ALA A 95 -1.64 -10.57 -1.66
N ASP A 96 -0.83 -11.62 -1.78
CA ASP A 96 0.12 -12.08 -0.76
C ASP A 96 1.45 -11.31 -0.76
N GLY A 97 1.59 -10.30 -1.64
CA GLY A 97 2.79 -9.47 -1.75
C GLY A 97 3.88 -10.04 -2.65
N ARG A 98 3.68 -11.21 -3.28
CA ARG A 98 4.67 -11.76 -4.21
C ARG A 98 4.81 -10.86 -5.44
N TRP A 99 6.04 -10.44 -5.69
CA TRP A 99 6.38 -9.70 -6.89
C TRP A 99 6.57 -10.63 -8.09
N ARG A 100 5.89 -10.34 -9.17
CA ARG A 100 5.99 -11.01 -10.47
C ARG A 100 6.56 -10.02 -11.47
N TYR A 101 7.57 -10.46 -12.20
CA TYR A 101 8.07 -9.69 -13.33
C TYR A 101 7.00 -9.66 -14.43
N GLY A 102 6.53 -8.47 -14.79
CA GLY A 102 5.66 -8.27 -15.94
C GLY A 102 6.51 -7.86 -17.15
N SER A 103 6.13 -8.32 -18.35
CA SER A 103 6.71 -7.78 -19.57
C SER A 103 6.36 -6.28 -19.70
N SER A 104 7.28 -5.47 -20.18
CA SER A 104 7.23 -4.01 -20.22
C SER A 104 6.19 -3.42 -21.19
N SER A 105 5.20 -4.19 -21.66
CA SER A 105 4.17 -3.73 -22.59
C SER A 105 3.11 -2.88 -21.89
N VAL A 106 3.54 -1.75 -21.32
CA VAL A 106 2.66 -0.71 -20.77
C VAL A 106 1.89 -0.07 -21.93
N ARG A 107 0.63 -0.46 -22.12
CA ARG A 107 -0.29 0.30 -22.97
C ARG A 107 -0.86 1.45 -22.11
N SER A 108 -0.44 2.68 -22.43
CA SER A 108 -0.90 3.99 -21.90
C SER A 108 -0.21 4.58 -20.65
N THR A 109 0.19 5.85 -20.76
CA THR A 109 0.87 6.68 -19.74
C THR A 109 -0.05 7.69 -19.04
N ALA A 110 -1.33 7.79 -19.41
CA ALA A 110 -2.27 8.75 -18.84
C ALA A 110 -2.99 8.21 -17.60
N ALA A 111 -2.96 8.95 -16.48
CA ALA A 111 -3.47 8.52 -15.18
C ALA A 111 -4.93 8.03 -15.16
N ALA A 112 -5.78 8.63 -16.01
CA ALA A 112 -7.19 8.29 -16.14
C ALA A 112 -7.45 7.10 -17.08
N ASP A 113 -6.48 6.71 -17.91
CA ASP A 113 -6.61 5.63 -18.90
C ASP A 113 -5.90 4.33 -18.48
N ARG A 114 -5.16 4.37 -17.37
CA ARG A 114 -4.31 3.28 -16.86
C ARG A 114 -5.06 1.98 -16.49
N CYS A 115 -6.36 2.06 -16.21
CA CYS A 115 -7.20 0.94 -15.78
C CYS A 115 -8.52 0.84 -16.56
N ARG A 116 -8.58 1.33 -17.81
CA ARG A 116 -9.79 1.13 -18.62
C ARG A 116 -9.83 -0.31 -19.15
N TRP A 117 -10.83 -1.03 -18.69
CA TRP A 117 -11.31 -2.30 -19.26
C TRP A 117 -11.93 -2.02 -20.63
#